data_AF-A0A4P5TWR1-F1
#
_entry.id   AF-A0A4P5TWR1-F1
#
_cell.length_a   1.000
_cell.length_b   1.000
_cell.length_c   1.000
_cell.angle_alpha   90.00
_cell.angle_beta   90.00
_cell.angle_gamma   90.00
#
_symmetry.space_group_name_H-M   'P 1'
#
loop_
_entity.id
_entity.type
_entity.pdbx_description
1 polymer ?
#
loop_
_entity_poly.entity_id
_entity_poly.type
_entity_poly.pdbx_seq_one_letter_code
_entity_poly.pdbx_strand_id
1 'polypeptide(L)'
;MIDMSIHSGKKRFMVWSFNENKISQQGLVTHGCGNNGWSGDNTRTSPEFSNTCDSHCSSLGKYKVAERGYSQWGINIKYLLYGLDSSNSNALKRTIVLHSWEAVTDEEIFPNGSAESWGCPAVSNNYMLKLDELLKASDKPLLLWIIN
;
A
#
# COMPACT_ATOMS: atom_id res chain seq x y z
N MET A 1 -2.11 6.70 -5.50
CA MET A 1 -0.82 6.41 -6.17
C MET A 1 0.19 6.08 -5.08
N ILE A 2 1.02 5.07 -5.30
CA ILE A 2 2.17 4.75 -4.44
C ILE A 2 3.41 4.79 -5.31
N ASP A 3 4.36 5.66 -4.98
CA ASP A 3 5.62 5.81 -5.69
C ASP A 3 6.77 5.15 -4.92
N MET A 4 7.17 3.96 -5.36
CA MET A 4 8.17 3.14 -4.68
C MET A 4 9.61 3.58 -4.99
N SER A 5 9.82 4.49 -5.95
CA SER A 5 11.13 5.12 -6.21
C SER A 5 11.55 6.03 -5.05
N ILE A 6 10.58 6.49 -4.26
CA ILE A 6 10.79 7.31 -3.07
C ILE A 6 11.11 6.39 -1.88
N HIS A 7 12.11 6.80 -1.10
CA HIS A 7 12.53 6.15 0.14
C HIS A 7 11.33 5.80 1.05
N SER A 8 11.27 4.58 1.61
CA SER A 8 10.09 4.09 2.35
C SER A 8 9.77 4.87 3.63
N GLY A 9 10.77 5.52 4.22
CA GLY A 9 10.61 6.45 5.35
C GLY A 9 10.01 7.82 5.02
N LYS A 10 9.69 8.09 3.74
CA LYS A 10 9.03 9.33 3.27
C LYS A 10 7.61 9.05 2.79
N LYS A 11 6.74 10.05 2.87
CA LYS A 11 5.33 9.96 2.46
C LYS A 11 5.25 9.74 0.95
N ARG A 12 4.98 8.50 0.55
CA ARG A 12 4.97 8.04 -0.85
C ARG A 12 3.66 7.38 -1.28
N PHE A 13 2.69 7.24 -0.37
CA PHE A 13 1.28 7.04 -0.73
C PHE A 13 0.63 8.40 -0.91
N MET A 14 -0.02 8.64 -2.04
CA MET A 14 -0.67 9.89 -2.38
C MET A 14 -2.10 9.65 -2.88
N VAL A 15 -3.06 10.42 -2.38
CA VAL A 15 -4.42 10.49 -2.91
C VAL A 15 -4.51 11.69 -3.84
N TRP A 16 -4.89 11.46 -5.09
CA TRP A 16 -5.10 12.52 -6.08
C TRP A 16 -6.58 12.92 -6.11
N SER A 17 -6.87 14.20 -5.94
CA SER A 17 -8.20 14.76 -6.15
C SER A 17 -8.32 15.28 -7.57
N PHE A 18 -9.19 14.66 -8.38
CA PHE A 18 -9.48 15.14 -9.73
C PHE A 18 -10.29 16.44 -9.73
N ASN A 19 -11.10 16.68 -8.69
CA ASN A 19 -11.88 17.91 -8.57
C ASN A 19 -10.98 19.13 -8.29
N GLU A 20 -9.95 18.94 -7.45
CA GLU A 20 -9.04 20.01 -7.05
C GLU A 20 -7.74 20.02 -7.86
N ASN A 21 -7.54 19.02 -8.72
CA ASN A 21 -6.34 18.81 -9.53
C ASN A 21 -5.03 18.86 -8.72
N LYS A 22 -5.03 18.26 -7.53
CA LYS A 22 -3.87 18.21 -6.62
C LYS A 22 -3.86 16.96 -5.75
N ILE A 23 -2.73 16.73 -5.10
CA ILE A 23 -2.62 15.73 -4.03
C ILE A 23 -3.40 16.26 -2.81
N SER A 24 -4.41 15.50 -2.36
CA SER A 24 -5.24 15.87 -1.21
C SER A 24 -4.72 15.28 0.09
N GLN A 25 -4.09 14.11 0.04
CA GLN A 25 -3.52 13.45 1.22
C GLN A 25 -2.26 12.67 0.86
N GLN A 26 -1.34 12.56 1.82
CA GLN A 26 -0.13 11.76 1.69
C GLN A 26 0.16 10.99 2.98
N GLY A 27 0.79 9.82 2.87
CA GLY A 27 1.12 8.96 4.00
C GLY A 27 2.31 8.04 3.72
N LEU A 28 2.88 7.48 4.80
CA LEU A 28 3.80 6.36 4.71
C LEU A 28 3.06 5.10 4.26
N VAL A 29 3.77 4.24 3.56
CA VAL A 29 3.26 2.93 3.14
C VAL A 29 4.38 1.91 3.10
N THR A 30 4.05 0.69 3.53
CA THR A 30 4.95 -0.45 3.47
C THR A 30 5.15 -0.94 2.04
N HIS A 31 6.13 -1.82 1.87
CA HIS A 31 6.32 -2.63 0.68
C HIS A 31 6.76 -4.03 1.10
N GLY A 32 6.74 -4.97 0.17
CA GLY A 32 7.14 -6.35 0.42
C GLY A 32 8.61 -6.49 0.82
N CYS A 33 8.91 -7.28 1.85
CA CYS A 33 10.28 -7.56 2.32
C CYS A 33 11.05 -8.51 1.40
N GLY A 34 10.35 -9.24 0.50
CA GLY A 34 10.99 -10.27 -0.32
C GLY A 34 11.65 -11.34 0.55
N ASN A 35 12.95 -11.55 0.34
CA ASN A 35 13.76 -12.48 1.14
C ASN A 35 14.29 -11.88 2.47
N ASN A 36 14.00 -10.61 2.75
CA ASN A 36 14.45 -9.93 3.97
C ASN A 36 13.53 -10.21 5.17
N GLY A 37 13.98 -9.80 6.35
CA GLY A 37 13.21 -9.95 7.59
C GLY A 37 11.91 -9.14 7.57
N TRP A 38 10.79 -9.81 7.86
CA TRP A 38 9.49 -9.16 8.01
C TRP A 38 9.53 -8.08 9.10
N SER A 39 8.84 -6.96 8.88
CA SER A 39 8.86 -5.77 9.75
C SER A 39 10.22 -5.06 9.86
N GLY A 40 11.21 -5.43 9.05
CA GLY A 40 12.47 -4.68 8.90
C GLY A 40 12.34 -3.49 7.94
N ASP A 41 13.48 -2.93 7.54
CA ASP A 41 13.59 -1.82 6.59
C ASP A 41 14.77 -1.97 5.60
N ASN A 42 15.17 -3.21 5.33
CA ASN A 42 16.41 -3.56 4.62
C ASN A 42 16.45 -3.04 3.17
N THR A 43 15.29 -2.91 2.54
CA THR A 43 15.08 -2.50 1.15
C THR A 43 14.43 -1.11 1.03
N ARG A 44 14.52 -0.29 2.09
CA ARG A 44 13.94 1.06 2.16
C ARG A 44 14.23 1.99 0.98
N THR A 45 15.33 1.80 0.26
CA THR A 45 15.73 2.58 -0.93
C THR A 45 15.49 1.87 -2.26
N SER A 46 15.48 0.54 -2.27
CA SER A 46 15.44 -0.26 -3.51
C SER A 46 14.64 -1.54 -3.26
N PRO A 47 13.30 -1.42 -3.21
CA PRO A 47 12.41 -2.57 -3.04
C PRO A 47 12.42 -3.48 -4.27
N GLU A 48 12.25 -4.77 -4.03
CA GLU A 48 12.05 -5.77 -5.09
C GLU A 48 10.56 -5.99 -5.37
N PHE A 49 10.25 -6.31 -6.63
CA PHE A 49 8.87 -6.54 -7.08
C PHE A 49 8.71 -7.91 -7.72
N SER A 50 7.61 -8.57 -7.39
CA SER A 50 7.25 -9.86 -7.98
C SER A 50 5.75 -10.05 -7.94
N ASN A 51 5.23 -10.79 -8.94
CA ASN A 51 3.84 -11.25 -9.00
C ASN A 51 3.71 -12.73 -8.63
N THR A 52 4.80 -13.38 -8.23
CA THR A 52 4.82 -14.80 -7.88
C THR A 52 4.25 -15.00 -6.48
N CYS A 53 3.45 -16.04 -6.28
CA CYS A 53 3.00 -16.46 -4.95
C CYS A 53 4.19 -16.69 -4.02
N ASP A 54 4.02 -16.39 -2.74
CA ASP A 54 5.03 -16.58 -1.68
C ASP A 54 6.37 -15.84 -1.88
N SER A 55 6.46 -14.95 -2.87
CA SER A 55 7.64 -14.09 -3.05
C SER A 55 7.81 -13.02 -1.98
N HIS A 56 6.75 -12.75 -1.20
CA HIS A 56 6.66 -11.64 -0.24
C HIS A 56 6.96 -10.23 -0.80
N CYS A 57 7.20 -10.07 -2.10
CA CYS A 57 7.39 -8.79 -2.75
C CYS A 57 6.05 -8.10 -3.03
N SER A 58 6.04 -6.77 -3.12
CA SER A 58 4.92 -6.05 -3.73
C SER A 58 4.88 -6.30 -5.23
N SER A 59 3.73 -6.04 -5.87
CA SER A 59 3.62 -6.04 -7.33
C SER A 59 3.36 -4.62 -7.85
N LEU A 60 3.93 -4.30 -9.01
CA LEU A 60 3.71 -3.01 -9.66
C LEU A 60 2.45 -3.04 -10.53
N GLY A 61 1.92 -1.86 -10.84
CA GLY A 61 0.81 -1.68 -11.76
C GLY A 61 -0.46 -1.18 -11.09
N LYS A 62 -1.54 -1.21 -11.86
CA LYS A 62 -2.86 -0.71 -11.50
C LYS A 62 -3.68 -1.77 -10.80
N TYR A 63 -4.37 -1.36 -9.76
CA TYR A 63 -5.28 -2.18 -8.97
C TYR A 63 -6.64 -1.50 -8.88
N LYS A 64 -7.69 -2.29 -9.00
CA LYS A 64 -9.01 -1.88 -8.54
C LYS A 64 -9.10 -2.12 -7.03
N VAL A 65 -9.34 -1.05 -6.27
CA VAL A 65 -9.71 -1.16 -4.85
C VAL A 65 -11.18 -1.58 -4.80
N ALA A 66 -11.44 -2.70 -4.14
CA ALA A 66 -12.73 -3.38 -4.22
C ALA A 66 -13.36 -3.57 -2.84
N GLU A 67 -13.75 -4.79 -2.47
CA GLU A 67 -14.58 -5.02 -1.29
C GLU A 67 -13.84 -4.67 0.00
N ARG A 68 -14.54 -3.91 0.84
CA ARG A 68 -14.16 -3.67 2.23
C ARG A 68 -14.44 -4.92 3.06
N GLY A 69 -13.52 -5.29 3.93
CA GLY A 69 -13.67 -6.44 4.81
C GLY A 69 -12.92 -6.31 6.12
N TYR A 70 -13.01 -7.36 6.95
CA TYR A 70 -12.30 -7.44 8.22
C TYR A 70 -10.80 -7.76 8.00
N SER A 71 -9.94 -6.98 8.64
CA SER A 71 -8.50 -7.22 8.74
C SER A 71 -8.15 -7.76 10.12
N GLN A 72 -7.13 -8.62 10.21
CA GLN A 72 -6.53 -9.00 11.48
C GLN A 72 -5.49 -7.97 11.99
N TRP A 73 -5.22 -6.95 11.17
CA TRP A 73 -4.21 -5.92 11.44
C TRP A 73 -4.85 -4.56 11.63
N GLY A 74 -4.20 -3.71 12.44
CA GLY A 74 -4.54 -2.32 12.54
C GLY A 74 -5.96 -2.08 13.02
N ILE A 75 -6.68 -1.17 12.35
CA ILE A 75 -8.06 -0.79 12.70
C ILE A 75 -9.12 -1.82 12.28
N ASN A 76 -8.71 -3.07 12.03
CA ASN A 76 -9.58 -4.17 11.60
C ASN A 76 -10.27 -3.98 10.25
N ILE A 77 -9.75 -3.09 9.40
CA ILE A 77 -10.31 -2.78 8.08
C ILE A 77 -9.29 -3.11 7.00
N LYS A 78 -9.75 -3.79 5.94
CA LYS A 78 -8.99 -3.99 4.71
C LYS A 78 -9.86 -3.78 3.48
N TYR A 79 -9.20 -3.54 2.35
CA TYR A 79 -9.80 -3.54 1.03
C TYR A 79 -9.07 -4.53 0.12
N LEU A 80 -9.84 -5.38 -0.56
CA LEU A 80 -9.29 -6.29 -1.57
C LEU A 80 -8.73 -5.50 -2.76
N LEU A 81 -7.58 -5.95 -3.27
CA LEU A 81 -6.92 -5.35 -4.43
C LEU A 81 -6.94 -6.33 -5.60
N TYR A 82 -7.65 -5.98 -6.67
CA TYR A 82 -7.67 -6.76 -7.91
C TYR A 82 -6.66 -6.17 -8.87
N GLY A 83 -5.68 -6.97 -9.29
CA GLY A 83 -4.71 -6.56 -10.30
C GLY A 83 -5.36 -6.34 -11.66
N LEU A 84 -5.02 -5.24 -12.32
CA LEU A 84 -5.51 -4.86 -13.65
C LEU A 84 -4.41 -4.95 -14.72
N ASP A 85 -3.15 -5.18 -14.32
CA ASP A 85 -1.99 -5.30 -15.21
C ASP A 85 -1.38 -6.71 -15.07
N SER A 86 -0.64 -7.17 -16.09
CA SER A 86 0.00 -8.51 -16.06
C SER A 86 1.01 -8.65 -14.91
N SER A 87 1.64 -7.55 -14.51
CA SER A 87 2.58 -7.46 -13.39
C SER A 87 1.96 -7.64 -12.02
N ASN A 88 0.62 -7.61 -11.89
CA ASN A 88 -0.07 -7.80 -10.61
C ASN A 88 -1.29 -8.73 -10.71
N SER A 89 -1.38 -9.52 -11.78
CA SER A 89 -2.50 -10.42 -12.06
C SER A 89 -2.77 -11.49 -10.99
N ASN A 90 -1.80 -11.80 -10.12
CA ASN A 90 -1.99 -12.75 -9.01
C ASN A 90 -2.39 -12.06 -7.69
N ALA A 91 -2.63 -10.75 -7.66
CA ALA A 91 -2.91 -9.99 -6.44
C ALA A 91 -3.99 -10.64 -5.55
N LEU A 92 -5.12 -11.06 -6.14
CA LEU A 92 -6.20 -11.70 -5.40
C LEU A 92 -5.80 -13.09 -4.88
N LYS A 93 -5.13 -13.91 -5.71
CA LYS A 93 -4.63 -15.23 -5.32
C LYS A 93 -3.62 -15.15 -4.17
N ARG A 94 -2.86 -14.05 -4.13
CA ARG A 94 -1.87 -13.73 -3.11
C ARG A 94 -2.47 -12.99 -1.90
N THR A 95 -3.79 -12.81 -1.86
CA THR A 95 -4.50 -12.08 -0.78
C THR A 95 -3.95 -10.67 -0.56
N ILE A 96 -3.52 -10.00 -1.63
CA ILE A 96 -2.99 -8.63 -1.55
C ILE A 96 -4.14 -7.67 -1.23
N VAL A 97 -3.97 -6.93 -0.14
CA VAL A 97 -4.98 -6.02 0.41
C VAL A 97 -4.36 -4.69 0.80
N LEU A 98 -5.16 -3.63 0.75
CA LEU A 98 -4.86 -2.36 1.42
C LEU A 98 -5.41 -2.43 2.84
N HIS A 99 -4.57 -2.21 3.84
CA HIS A 99 -4.97 -2.21 5.25
C HIS A 99 -4.10 -1.26 6.09
N SER A 100 -4.37 -1.14 7.38
CA SER A 100 -3.43 -0.49 8.31
C SER A 100 -2.62 -1.48 9.12
N TRP A 101 -1.52 -0.99 9.68
CA TRP A 101 -0.64 -1.73 10.57
C TRP A 101 0.03 -0.79 11.57
N GLU A 102 0.07 -1.18 12.84
CA GLU A 102 0.64 -0.42 13.96
C GLU A 102 2.13 -0.11 13.80
N ALA A 103 2.84 -0.87 12.97
CA ALA A 103 4.24 -0.64 12.65
C ALA A 103 4.47 0.56 11.70
N VAL A 104 3.41 1.16 11.17
CA VAL A 104 3.49 2.32 10.26
C VAL A 104 3.08 3.59 10.99
N THR A 105 3.98 4.56 11.05
CA THR A 105 3.75 5.87 11.66
C THR A 105 3.04 6.83 10.70
N ASP A 106 2.35 7.83 11.25
CA ASP A 106 1.77 8.93 10.47
C ASP A 106 2.83 9.89 9.91
N GLU A 107 3.90 10.09 10.67
CA GLU A 107 5.00 10.99 10.31
C GLU A 107 6.15 10.25 9.65
N GLU A 108 6.88 11.00 8.81
CA GLU A 108 8.09 10.52 8.16
C GLU A 108 9.16 10.15 9.18
N ILE A 109 9.91 9.09 8.87
CA ILE A 109 10.95 8.53 9.75
C ILE A 109 12.31 8.45 9.07
N PHE A 110 12.45 9.11 7.91
CA PHE A 110 13.73 9.23 7.21
C PHE A 110 14.83 9.73 8.17
N PRO A 111 16.03 9.10 8.20
CA PRO A 111 16.54 8.13 7.21
C PRO A 111 16.14 6.66 7.44
N ASN A 112 15.39 6.33 8.49
CA ASN A 112 14.86 4.97 8.69
C ASN A 112 13.74 4.69 7.68
N GLY A 113 13.50 3.42 7.37
CA GLY A 113 12.40 3.01 6.49
C GLY A 113 11.12 2.64 7.23
N SER A 114 9.98 2.72 6.54
CA SER A 114 8.74 2.09 7.02
C SER A 114 8.89 0.57 7.06
N ALA A 115 8.18 -0.08 7.99
CA ALA A 115 8.19 -1.52 8.14
C ALA A 115 7.86 -2.24 6.81
N GLU A 116 8.55 -3.33 6.53
CA GLU A 116 8.31 -4.15 5.34
C GLU A 116 7.26 -5.25 5.62
N SER A 117 6.29 -5.38 4.71
CA SER A 117 5.20 -6.36 4.77
C SER A 117 5.50 -7.60 3.90
N TRP A 118 4.54 -8.51 3.73
CA TRP A 118 4.62 -9.58 2.73
C TRP A 118 4.03 -9.21 1.37
N GLY A 119 4.05 -7.92 1.04
CA GLY A 119 3.66 -7.39 -0.27
C GLY A 119 2.41 -6.52 -0.24
N CYS A 120 1.57 -6.66 0.78
CA CYS A 120 0.40 -5.81 0.99
C CYS A 120 0.83 -4.36 1.29
N PRO A 121 0.25 -3.35 0.61
CA PRO A 121 0.42 -1.96 1.04
C PRO A 121 -0.31 -1.76 2.37
N ALA A 122 0.46 -1.49 3.42
CA ALA A 122 -0.06 -1.14 4.73
C ALA A 122 0.30 0.30 5.08
N VAL A 123 -0.62 1.02 5.71
CA VAL A 123 -0.45 2.42 6.12
C VAL A 123 -0.70 2.57 7.62
N SER A 124 -0.51 3.77 8.18
CA SER A 124 -0.83 4.03 9.59
C SER A 124 -2.34 3.88 9.85
N ASN A 125 -2.70 3.62 11.11
CA ASN A 125 -4.11 3.52 11.52
C ASN A 125 -4.90 4.80 11.21
N ASN A 126 -4.34 5.97 11.50
CA ASN A 126 -5.01 7.24 11.23
C ASN A 126 -5.13 7.53 9.74
N TYR A 127 -4.13 7.19 8.93
CA TYR A 127 -4.22 7.37 7.48
C TYR A 127 -5.26 6.41 6.87
N MET A 128 -5.34 5.17 7.36
CA MET A 128 -6.36 4.22 6.90
C MET A 128 -7.78 4.66 7.25
N LEU A 129 -8.01 5.30 8.39
CA LEU A 129 -9.33 5.89 8.70
C LEU A 129 -9.74 6.93 7.65
N LYS A 130 -8.81 7.82 7.26
CA LYS A 130 -9.05 8.82 6.21
C LYS A 130 -9.29 8.17 4.85
N LEU A 131 -8.54 7.11 4.52
CA LEU A 131 -8.76 6.34 3.29
C LEU A 131 -10.13 5.62 3.33
N ASP A 132 -10.53 5.03 4.46
CA ASP A 132 -11.82 4.35 4.63
C ASP A 132 -12.98 5.30 4.37
N GLU A 133 -12.92 6.51 4.92
CA GLU A 133 -13.92 7.56 4.68
C GLU A 133 -14.03 7.92 3.18
N LEU A 134 -12.89 8.12 2.51
CA LEU A 134 -12.84 8.41 1.08
C LEU A 134 -13.38 7.26 0.23
N LEU A 135 -12.97 6.02 0.54
CA LEU A 135 -13.35 4.82 -0.19
C LEU A 135 -14.84 4.55 -0.05
N LYS A 136 -15.42 4.76 1.14
CA LYS A 136 -16.87 4.60 1.39
C LYS A 136 -17.72 5.68 0.73
N ALA A 137 -17.18 6.89 0.57
CA ALA A 137 -17.91 8.00 -0.04
C ALA A 137 -17.93 7.96 -1.58
N SER A 138 -17.20 7.02 -2.20
CA SER A 138 -17.12 6.93 -3.66
C SER A 138 -18.07 5.90 -4.24
N ASP A 139 -18.96 6.34 -5.14
CA ASP A 139 -19.82 5.45 -5.92
C ASP A 139 -19.09 4.78 -7.10
N LYS A 140 -17.84 5.19 -7.37
CA LYS A 140 -17.03 4.69 -8.48
C LYS A 140 -15.89 3.81 -7.97
N PRO A 141 -15.49 2.77 -8.72
CA PRO A 141 -14.29 2.03 -8.41
C PRO A 141 -13.07 2.95 -8.33
N LEU A 142 -12.33 2.88 -7.22
CA LEU A 142 -11.11 3.66 -7.02
C LEU A 142 -9.89 2.87 -7.52
N LEU A 143 -9.01 3.60 -8.19
CA LEU A 143 -7.78 3.08 -8.76
C LEU A 143 -6.62 3.30 -7.78
N LEU A 144 -5.97 2.22 -7.37
CA LEU A 144 -4.67 2.27 -6.73
C LEU A 144 -3.60 1.95 -7.77
N TRP A 145 -2.62 2.81 -7.94
CA TRP A 145 -1.52 2.60 -8.87
C TRP A 145 -0.20 2.58 -8.11
N ILE A 146 0.52 1.46 -8.19
CA ILE A 146 1.86 1.29 -7.63
C ILE A 146 2.88 1.41 -8.76
N ILE A 147 3.80 2.37 -8.64
CA ILE A 147 4.88 2.65 -9.59
C ILE A 147 6.23 2.57 -8.89
N ASN A 148 7.30 2.45 -9.67
CA ASN A 148 8.68 2.47 -9.23
C ASN A 148 9.56 3.04 -10.34
#